data_AF-A0A1G7MY02-F1
#
_entry.id   AF-A0A1G7MY02-F1
#
_cell.length_a   1.000
_cell.length_b   1.000
_cell.length_c   1.000
_cell.angle_alpha   90.00
_cell.angle_beta   90.00
_cell.angle_gamma   90.00
#
_symmetry.space_group_name_H-M   'P 1'
#
loop_
_entity.id
_entity.type
_entity.pdbx_description
1 polymer ?
#
loop_
_entity_poly.entity_id
_entity_poly.type
_entity_poly.pdbx_seq_one_letter_code
_entity_poly.pdbx_strand_id
1 'polypeptide(L)'
;MSSSTRLLDSRGRGTVAPEFLVSPNMLDLVSPSSDRGGMLLGQGPKGEPLSVSVLRPTPTRMVAVGGLYLARQIAVRAMATGAWIIIATGRPQAWQQVVRAAGQGPDGRPSQLVQLRRLSPADLPRPTEDMPLLVIHDGGHVPQELFPPRAPWQTTMYVLPYLHPQASTTANNADLVLLQRLPMGQAQLAGQMWRLRPQMFQQLTQLKDDQVIAMGQDMWAHLRLYTTPAEQQILGAVRRGD
;
A
#
# COMPACT_ATOMS: atom_id res chain seq x y z
N MET A 1 33.76 23.33 -22.21
CA MET A 1 35.09 22.73 -22.04
C MET A 1 34.90 21.33 -21.49
N SER A 2 35.25 20.32 -22.29
CA SER A 2 34.95 18.91 -22.05
C SER A 2 35.86 18.32 -20.96
N SER A 3 35.28 17.84 -19.86
CA SER A 3 36.01 17.09 -18.85
C SER A 3 35.91 15.60 -19.13
N SER A 4 37.03 15.04 -19.60
CA SER A 4 37.28 13.62 -19.83
C SER A 4 37.44 12.90 -18.49
N THR A 5 36.54 11.99 -18.15
CA THR A 5 36.72 11.06 -17.03
C THR A 5 37.44 9.82 -17.55
N ARG A 6 38.72 9.68 -17.20
CA ARG A 6 39.54 8.50 -17.48
C ARG A 6 39.13 7.35 -16.55
N LEU A 7 38.71 6.23 -17.14
CA LEU A 7 38.63 4.93 -16.48
C LEU A 7 40.06 4.44 -16.21
N LEU A 8 40.41 4.26 -14.95
CA LEU A 8 41.63 3.57 -14.52
C LEU A 8 41.28 2.09 -14.40
N ASP A 9 41.68 1.31 -15.41
CA ASP A 9 41.54 -0.15 -15.42
C ASP A 9 42.84 -0.78 -14.88
N SER A 10 42.84 -1.19 -13.61
CA SER A 10 43.96 -1.93 -13.02
C SER A 10 43.80 -3.42 -13.33
N ARG A 11 44.57 -3.92 -14.30
CA ARG A 11 44.65 -5.36 -14.59
C ARG A 11 45.34 -6.13 -13.45
N GLY A 12 44.54 -6.64 -12.52
CA GLY A 12 44.94 -7.67 -11.56
C GLY A 12 44.76 -9.08 -12.14
N ARG A 13 45.84 -9.86 -12.19
CA ARG A 13 45.84 -11.30 -12.53
C ARG A 13 45.18 -12.10 -11.41
N GLY A 14 44.17 -12.92 -11.73
CA GLY A 14 43.67 -13.99 -10.86
C GLY A 14 42.15 -14.08 -10.87
N THR A 15 41.62 -15.27 -11.12
CA THR A 15 40.19 -15.56 -11.26
C THR A 15 39.40 -15.33 -9.97
N VAL A 16 38.95 -14.09 -9.75
CA VAL A 16 37.88 -13.69 -8.83
C VAL A 16 37.19 -12.48 -9.47
N ALA A 17 35.88 -12.34 -9.30
CA ALA A 17 35.05 -11.31 -9.95
C ALA A 17 35.69 -9.90 -9.92
N PRO A 18 35.46 -9.06 -10.96
CA PRO A 18 36.04 -7.71 -11.01
C PRO A 18 35.62 -6.90 -9.79
N GLU A 19 36.60 -6.41 -9.03
CA GLU A 19 36.38 -5.51 -7.91
C GLU A 19 36.22 -4.09 -8.45
N PHE A 20 35.00 -3.56 -8.40
CA PHE A 20 34.70 -2.20 -8.82
C PHE A 20 34.64 -1.29 -7.59
N LEU A 21 35.63 -0.41 -7.43
CA LEU A 21 35.57 0.67 -6.45
C LEU A 21 34.68 1.79 -7.00
N VAL A 22 33.45 1.86 -6.49
CA VAL A 22 32.45 2.87 -6.88
C VAL A 22 32.39 3.94 -5.79
N SER A 23 32.57 5.21 -6.17
CA SER A 23 32.35 6.34 -5.27
C SER A 23 30.89 6.40 -4.82
N PRO A 24 30.55 6.80 -3.58
CA PRO A 24 29.16 6.85 -3.09
C PRO A 24 28.17 7.55 -4.06
N ASN A 25 28.59 8.64 -4.70
CA ASN A 25 27.75 9.36 -5.66
C ASN A 25 27.48 8.59 -6.98
N MET A 26 28.26 7.56 -7.32
CA MET A 26 27.99 6.68 -8.47
C MET A 26 27.12 5.47 -8.09
N LEU A 27 27.09 5.08 -6.81
CA LEU A 27 26.10 4.12 -6.29
C LEU A 27 24.68 4.69 -6.38
N ASP A 28 24.52 6.00 -6.23
CA ASP A 28 23.23 6.68 -6.46
C ASP A 28 22.75 6.61 -7.92
N LEU A 29 23.68 6.60 -8.89
CA LEU A 29 23.36 6.57 -10.31
C LEU A 29 23.10 5.15 -10.85
N VAL A 30 23.53 4.12 -10.11
CA VAL A 30 23.29 2.69 -10.41
C VAL A 30 22.46 2.06 -9.29
N SER A 31 21.69 2.87 -8.57
CA SER A 31 20.60 2.34 -7.76
C SER A 31 19.54 1.75 -8.69
N PRO A 32 19.16 0.47 -8.53
CA PRO A 32 18.10 -0.13 -9.32
C PRO A 32 16.80 0.64 -9.07
N SER A 33 16.42 1.54 -9.98
CA SER A 33 15.16 2.29 -9.97
C SER A 33 14.57 2.53 -8.57
N SER A 34 15.37 3.10 -7.66
CA SER A 34 14.93 3.48 -6.33
C SER A 34 14.31 4.87 -6.31
N ASP A 35 14.29 5.55 -7.45
CA ASP A 35 13.51 6.77 -7.70
C ASP A 35 12.17 6.36 -8.36
N ARG A 36 11.14 5.89 -7.66
CA ARG A 36 10.79 5.91 -6.23
C ARG A 36 10.15 4.57 -5.88
N GLY A 37 10.74 3.83 -4.94
CA GLY A 37 10.20 2.57 -4.41
C GLY A 37 8.69 2.65 -4.17
N GLY A 38 7.93 2.06 -5.10
CA GLY A 38 6.47 2.03 -5.04
C GLY A 38 6.03 0.62 -4.68
N MET A 39 5.05 0.53 -3.79
CA MET A 39 4.40 -0.74 -3.53
C MET A 39 3.56 -1.11 -4.75
N LEU A 40 3.82 -2.29 -5.34
CA LEU A 40 3.00 -2.85 -6.40
C LEU A 40 1.56 -2.98 -5.88
N LEU A 41 0.58 -2.40 -6.56
CA LEU A 41 -0.84 -2.62 -6.26
C LEU A 41 -1.43 -3.74 -7.11
N GLY A 42 -1.03 -3.83 -8.37
CA GLY A 42 -1.58 -4.80 -9.30
C GLY A 42 -1.05 -4.59 -10.70
N GLN A 43 -1.88 -4.93 -11.69
CA GLN A 43 -1.56 -4.77 -13.10
C GLN A 43 -2.60 -3.90 -13.79
N GLY A 44 -2.17 -3.09 -14.75
CA GLY A 44 -3.06 -2.38 -15.65
C GLY A 44 -3.71 -3.29 -16.69
N PRO A 45 -4.56 -2.74 -17.58
CA PRO A 45 -5.33 -3.52 -18.55
C PRO A 45 -4.47 -4.33 -19.54
N LYS A 46 -3.21 -3.94 -19.77
CA LYS A 46 -2.29 -4.65 -20.67
C LYS A 46 -1.29 -5.56 -19.92
N GLY A 47 -1.50 -5.75 -18.61
CA GLY A 47 -0.64 -6.57 -17.76
C GLY A 47 0.60 -5.84 -17.21
N GLU A 48 0.74 -4.55 -17.50
CA GLU A 48 1.82 -3.71 -16.99
C GLU A 48 1.70 -3.54 -15.45
N PRO A 49 2.80 -3.62 -14.68
CA PRO A 49 2.73 -3.44 -13.24
C PRO A 49 2.32 -2.00 -12.89
N LEU A 50 1.41 -1.84 -11.92
CA LEU A 50 1.00 -0.56 -11.39
C LEU A 50 1.43 -0.46 -9.93
N SER A 51 2.35 0.46 -9.65
CA SER A 51 2.90 0.72 -8.31
C SER A 51 2.49 2.09 -7.80
N VAL A 52 2.38 2.23 -6.48
CA VAL A 52 2.11 3.51 -5.81
C VAL A 52 3.13 3.75 -4.69
N SER A 53 3.59 4.99 -4.56
CA SER A 53 4.44 5.42 -3.45
C SER A 53 3.56 5.94 -2.31
N VAL A 54 3.03 5.03 -1.49
CA VAL A 54 2.24 5.40 -0.29
C VAL A 54 3.13 5.57 0.94
N LEU A 55 4.20 4.79 1.05
CA LEU A 55 5.23 4.94 2.09
C LEU A 55 6.29 5.93 1.57
N ARG A 56 6.13 7.22 1.88
CA ARG A 56 6.90 8.34 1.28
C ARG A 56 7.18 9.45 2.31
N PRO A 57 8.08 10.42 2.07
CA PRO A 57 8.36 11.54 2.99
C PRO A 57 7.22 12.59 3.06
N THR A 58 5.97 12.15 2.98
CA THR A 58 4.77 12.97 3.08
C THR A 58 3.69 12.19 3.84
N PRO A 59 3.02 12.80 4.83
CA PRO A 59 1.86 12.20 5.48
C PRO A 59 0.82 11.76 4.44
N THR A 60 0.45 10.48 4.44
CA THR A 60 -0.40 9.92 3.38
C THR A 60 -1.68 9.32 3.97
N ARG A 61 -2.85 9.69 3.42
CA ARG A 61 -4.13 9.09 3.73
C ARG A 61 -4.59 8.23 2.56
N MET A 62 -4.94 6.99 2.83
CA MET A 62 -5.51 6.06 1.87
C MET A 62 -6.90 5.59 2.34
N VAL A 63 -7.79 5.31 1.41
CA VAL A 63 -9.08 4.65 1.68
C VAL A 63 -9.22 3.43 0.77
N ALA A 64 -9.60 2.29 1.33
CA ALA A 64 -9.97 1.10 0.57
C ALA A 64 -11.46 0.81 0.78
N VAL A 65 -12.26 0.77 -0.28
CA VAL A 65 -13.70 0.54 -0.24
C VAL A 65 -14.05 -0.80 -0.87
N GLY A 66 -14.75 -1.63 -0.10
CA GLY A 66 -15.21 -2.96 -0.52
C GLY A 66 -14.72 -4.04 0.44
N GLY A 67 -13.78 -4.86 -0.01
CA GLY A 67 -13.34 -6.07 0.69
C GLY A 67 -12.03 -5.93 1.47
N LEU A 68 -11.94 -6.73 2.54
CA LEU A 68 -10.76 -6.84 3.40
C LEU A 68 -9.54 -7.45 2.69
N TYR A 69 -9.76 -8.25 1.64
CA TYR A 69 -8.70 -8.92 0.89
C TYR A 69 -7.64 -7.94 0.38
N LEU A 70 -8.07 -6.85 -0.26
CA LEU A 70 -7.17 -5.81 -0.78
C LEU A 70 -6.35 -5.17 0.35
N ALA A 71 -6.99 -4.84 1.46
CA ALA A 71 -6.34 -4.26 2.61
C ALA A 71 -5.28 -5.20 3.22
N ARG A 72 -5.56 -6.50 3.29
CA ARG A 72 -4.59 -7.52 3.73
C ARG A 72 -3.44 -7.70 2.74
N GLN A 73 -3.72 -7.68 1.43
CA GLN A 73 -2.68 -7.76 0.41
C GLN A 73 -1.73 -6.56 0.51
N ILE A 74 -2.27 -5.37 0.68
CA ILE A 74 -1.49 -4.15 0.92
C ILE A 74 -0.65 -4.27 2.20
N ALA A 75 -1.22 -4.81 3.28
CA ALA A 75 -0.45 -5.04 4.51
C ALA A 75 0.72 -6.01 4.28
N VAL A 76 0.48 -7.15 3.61
CA VAL A 76 1.54 -8.13 3.31
C VAL A 76 2.64 -7.50 2.44
N ARG A 77 2.28 -6.69 1.44
CA ARG A 77 3.25 -6.01 0.58
C ARG A 77 4.04 -4.94 1.31
N ALA A 78 3.38 -4.12 2.13
CA ALA A 78 4.07 -3.12 2.95
C ALA A 78 5.05 -3.79 3.94
N MET A 79 4.65 -4.91 4.52
CA MET A 79 5.52 -5.71 5.39
C MET A 79 6.73 -6.24 4.64
N ALA A 80 6.55 -6.73 3.41
CA ALA A 80 7.64 -7.21 2.56
C ALA A 80 8.65 -6.10 2.18
N THR A 81 8.22 -4.83 2.22
CA THR A 81 9.10 -3.66 2.04
C THR A 81 9.67 -3.11 3.36
N GLY A 82 9.53 -3.84 4.47
CA GLY A 82 10.09 -3.45 5.78
C GLY A 82 9.25 -2.45 6.57
N ALA A 83 7.99 -2.21 6.19
CA ALA A 83 7.14 -1.28 6.94
C ALA A 83 6.70 -1.86 8.29
N TRP A 84 6.63 -1.00 9.30
CA TRP A 84 5.84 -1.25 10.50
C TRP A 84 4.36 -1.14 10.20
N ILE A 85 3.58 -2.08 10.70
CA ILE A 85 2.15 -2.17 10.46
C ILE A 85 1.40 -2.21 11.77
N ILE A 86 0.51 -1.24 11.96
CA ILE A 86 -0.43 -1.21 13.08
C ILE A 86 -1.83 -1.39 12.52
N ILE A 87 -2.50 -2.48 12.90
CA ILE A 87 -3.86 -2.79 12.48
C ILE A 87 -4.79 -2.54 13.66
N ALA A 88 -5.50 -1.41 13.62
CA ALA A 88 -6.56 -1.09 14.54
C ALA A 88 -7.87 -1.69 14.01
N THR A 89 -8.40 -2.72 14.68
CA THR A 89 -9.54 -3.49 14.15
C THR A 89 -10.51 -3.94 15.24
N GLY A 90 -11.80 -3.95 14.90
CA GLY A 90 -12.84 -4.59 15.70
C GLY A 90 -12.94 -6.11 15.49
N ARG A 91 -12.22 -6.66 14.51
CA ARG A 91 -12.29 -8.07 14.08
C ARG A 91 -10.88 -8.69 13.97
N PRO A 92 -10.13 -8.82 15.08
CA PRO A 92 -8.73 -9.25 15.06
C PRO A 92 -8.51 -10.63 14.42
N GLN A 93 -9.48 -11.54 14.53
CA GLN A 93 -9.44 -12.86 13.89
C GLN A 93 -9.26 -12.77 12.37
N ALA A 94 -9.87 -11.76 11.74
CA ALA A 94 -9.78 -11.53 10.31
C ALA A 94 -8.36 -11.13 9.87
N TRP A 95 -7.48 -10.68 10.77
CA TRP A 95 -6.13 -10.24 10.42
C TRP A 95 -5.03 -11.24 10.79
N GLN A 96 -5.38 -12.36 11.43
CA GLN A 96 -4.40 -13.32 11.94
C GLN A 96 -3.47 -13.89 10.86
N GLN A 97 -3.95 -14.06 9.63
CA GLN A 97 -3.10 -14.55 8.53
C GLN A 97 -1.97 -13.58 8.19
N VAL A 98 -2.22 -12.26 8.27
CA VAL A 98 -1.20 -11.22 8.05
C VAL A 98 -0.20 -11.22 9.20
N VAL A 99 -0.68 -11.31 10.45
CA VAL A 99 0.19 -11.38 11.64
C VAL A 99 1.09 -12.62 11.59
N ARG A 100 0.54 -13.78 11.24
CA ARG A 100 1.31 -15.03 11.10
C ARG A 100 2.37 -14.92 9.99
N ALA A 101 2.05 -14.26 8.88
CA ALA A 101 2.98 -14.04 7.79
C ALA A 101 4.19 -13.16 8.18
N ALA A 102 4.06 -12.33 9.22
CA ALA A 102 5.18 -11.56 9.76
C ALA A 102 6.25 -12.44 10.43
N GLY A 103 5.93 -13.70 10.70
CA GLY A 103 6.85 -14.66 11.31
C GLY A 103 7.15 -14.35 12.78
N GLN A 104 8.30 -14.86 13.23
CA GLN A 104 8.81 -14.69 14.58
C GLN A 104 10.08 -13.84 14.55
N GLY A 105 10.31 -13.08 15.63
CA GLY A 105 11.57 -12.40 15.88
C GLY A 105 12.67 -13.38 16.30
N PRO A 106 13.91 -12.88 16.45
CA PRO A 106 15.06 -13.70 16.85
C PRO A 106 14.89 -14.40 18.21
N ASP A 107 14.03 -13.86 19.07
CA ASP A 107 13.69 -14.38 20.39
C ASP A 107 12.56 -15.44 20.35
N GLY A 108 12.13 -15.85 19.16
CA GLY A 108 11.04 -16.81 18.94
C GLY A 108 9.64 -16.24 19.21
N ARG A 109 9.53 -14.95 19.55
CA ARG A 109 8.23 -14.29 19.78
C ARG A 109 7.63 -13.81 18.47
N PRO A 110 6.30 -13.57 18.37
CA PRO A 110 5.71 -12.98 17.17
C PRO A 110 6.40 -11.69 16.78
N SER A 111 6.66 -11.52 15.48
CA SER A 111 7.29 -10.34 14.94
C SER A 111 6.55 -9.07 15.37
N GLN A 112 7.32 -8.07 15.82
CA GLN A 112 6.78 -6.76 16.20
C GLN A 112 6.48 -5.88 14.96
N LEU A 113 6.82 -6.35 13.75
CA LEU A 113 6.56 -5.61 12.51
C LEU A 113 5.06 -5.43 12.25
N VAL A 114 4.21 -6.36 12.72
CA VAL A 114 2.76 -6.30 12.54
C VAL A 114 2.06 -6.45 13.89
N GLN A 115 1.39 -5.38 14.33
CA GLN A 115 0.67 -5.33 15.60
C GLN A 115 -0.83 -5.19 15.39
N LEU A 116 -1.62 -6.04 16.07
CA LEU A 116 -3.06 -5.82 16.20
C LEU A 116 -3.35 -4.93 17.41
N ARG A 117 -4.24 -3.96 17.23
CA ARG A 117 -4.72 -3.07 18.29
C ARG A 117 -6.24 -2.99 18.27
N ARG A 118 -6.80 -2.71 19.45
CA ARG A 118 -8.22 -2.35 19.56
C ARG A 118 -8.46 -0.98 18.93
N LEU A 119 -9.70 -0.69 18.57
CA LEU A 119 -10.14 0.62 18.10
C LEU A 119 -10.22 1.60 19.29
N SER A 120 -9.07 2.04 19.74
CA SER A 120 -8.91 3.02 20.81
C SER A 120 -7.69 3.90 20.55
N PRO A 121 -7.67 5.15 21.03
CA PRO A 121 -6.49 6.00 20.92
C PRO A 121 -5.25 5.34 21.54
N ALA A 122 -4.12 5.49 20.86
CA ALA A 122 -2.83 4.98 21.32
C ALA A 122 -1.67 5.70 20.62
N ASP A 123 -0.51 5.72 21.28
CA ASP A 123 0.70 6.24 20.67
C ASP A 123 1.17 5.36 19.51
N LEU A 124 1.70 6.02 18.49
CA LEU A 124 2.29 5.37 17.33
C LEU A 124 3.82 5.41 17.41
N PRO A 125 4.51 4.37 16.92
CA PRO A 125 5.95 4.44 16.76
C PRO A 125 6.32 5.56 15.80
N ARG A 126 7.52 6.12 15.98
CA ARG A 126 8.02 7.18 15.11
C ARG A 126 8.39 6.60 13.73
N PRO A 127 7.74 7.04 12.63
CA PRO A 127 8.09 6.60 11.28
C PRO A 127 9.40 7.24 10.80
N THR A 128 10.13 6.50 9.98
CA THR A 128 11.36 6.95 9.29
C THR A 128 11.37 6.39 7.87
N GLU A 129 12.35 6.79 7.06
CA GLU A 129 12.55 6.23 5.71
C GLU A 129 12.85 4.73 5.75
N ASP A 130 13.76 4.31 6.63
CA ASP A 130 14.15 2.89 6.79
C ASP A 130 13.08 2.05 7.51
N MET A 131 12.14 2.70 8.19
CA MET A 131 11.06 2.06 8.94
C MET A 131 9.77 2.86 8.77
N PRO A 132 9.13 2.82 7.58
CA PRO A 132 7.91 3.55 7.34
C PRO A 132 6.74 2.89 8.07
N LEU A 133 5.71 3.66 8.41
CA LEU A 133 4.57 3.18 9.18
C LEU A 133 3.30 3.13 8.33
N LEU A 134 2.69 1.95 8.25
CA LEU A 134 1.32 1.75 7.76
C LEU A 134 0.37 1.51 8.93
N VAL A 135 -0.52 2.47 9.18
CA VAL A 135 -1.64 2.30 10.12
C VAL A 135 -2.87 1.90 9.33
N ILE A 136 -3.44 0.74 9.62
CA ILE A 136 -4.68 0.24 9.02
C ILE A 136 -5.80 0.40 10.03
N HIS A 137 -6.81 1.19 9.68
CA HIS A 137 -8.01 1.40 10.47
C HIS A 137 -9.18 0.61 9.88
N ASP A 138 -9.46 -0.54 10.47
CA ASP A 138 -10.54 -1.48 10.11
C ASP A 138 -11.66 -1.42 11.17
N GLY A 139 -12.35 -0.28 11.20
CA GLY A 139 -13.33 0.07 12.24
C GLY A 139 -14.79 0.12 11.79
N GLY A 140 -15.08 -0.27 10.54
CA GLY A 140 -16.42 -0.19 9.96
C GLY A 140 -16.56 0.92 8.91
N HIS A 141 -17.81 1.33 8.65
CA HIS A 141 -18.15 2.23 7.54
C HIS A 141 -18.01 3.73 7.87
N VAL A 142 -17.80 4.10 9.13
CA VAL A 142 -17.54 5.47 9.57
C VAL A 142 -16.12 5.54 10.15
N PRO A 143 -15.16 6.15 9.44
CA PRO A 143 -13.81 6.38 9.94
C PRO A 143 -13.82 7.16 11.25
N GLN A 144 -12.91 6.79 12.16
CA GLN A 144 -12.61 7.56 13.37
C GLN A 144 -11.13 7.97 13.32
N GLU A 145 -10.85 9.23 13.65
CA GLU A 145 -9.46 9.70 13.80
C GLU A 145 -9.00 9.35 15.22
N LEU A 146 -8.57 8.09 15.41
CA LEU A 146 -8.13 7.57 16.71
C LEU A 146 -6.65 7.88 17.04
N PHE A 147 -5.86 8.21 16.03
CA PHE A 147 -4.41 8.32 16.15
C PHE A 147 -3.94 9.78 15.99
N PRO A 148 -2.73 10.10 16.46
CA PRO A 148 -2.13 11.41 16.22
C PRO A 148 -2.06 11.76 14.72
N PRO A 149 -1.95 13.06 14.38
CA PRO A 149 -1.74 13.50 13.00
C PRO A 149 -0.57 12.76 12.35
N ARG A 150 -0.73 12.38 11.08
CA ARG A 150 0.27 11.64 10.31
C ARG A 150 1.56 12.45 10.16
N ALA A 151 2.70 11.80 10.37
CA ALA A 151 4.03 12.33 10.08
C ALA A 151 4.53 11.91 8.67
N PRO A 152 5.62 12.49 8.14
CA PRO A 152 6.32 11.92 6.99
C PRO A 152 6.61 10.43 7.20
N TRP A 153 6.57 9.63 6.13
CA TRP A 153 6.72 8.17 6.16
C TRP A 153 5.60 7.42 6.91
N GLN A 154 4.48 8.08 7.20
CA GLN A 154 3.27 7.47 7.74
C GLN A 154 2.13 7.46 6.72
N THR A 155 1.62 6.27 6.44
CA THR A 155 0.33 6.07 5.76
C THR A 155 -0.73 5.65 6.76
N THR A 156 -1.91 6.28 6.73
CA THR A 156 -3.12 5.75 7.37
C THR A 156 -4.08 5.28 6.29
N MET A 157 -4.41 3.99 6.28
CA MET A 157 -5.39 3.38 5.41
C MET A 157 -6.68 3.10 6.17
N TYR A 158 -7.81 3.69 5.75
CA TYR A 158 -9.13 3.34 6.26
C TYR A 158 -9.75 2.25 5.40
N VAL A 159 -10.16 1.15 6.02
CA VAL A 159 -10.81 0.03 5.34
C VAL A 159 -12.31 0.14 5.56
N LEU A 160 -13.04 0.43 4.48
CA LEU A 160 -14.49 0.61 4.49
C LEU A 160 -15.16 -0.60 3.84
N PRO A 161 -16.10 -1.28 4.52
CA PRO A 161 -16.86 -2.38 3.91
C PRO A 161 -17.75 -1.89 2.76
N TYR A 162 -18.13 -0.61 2.81
CA TYR A 162 -18.91 0.08 1.79
C TYR A 162 -18.75 1.59 1.92
N LEU A 163 -19.08 2.32 0.87
CA LEU A 163 -19.07 3.78 0.89
C LEU A 163 -20.30 4.30 1.65
N HIS A 164 -20.08 5.16 2.64
CA HIS A 164 -21.13 5.75 3.46
C HIS A 164 -21.03 7.28 3.46
N PRO A 165 -22.14 8.06 3.52
CA PRO A 165 -22.09 9.52 3.49
C PRO A 165 -21.24 10.15 4.60
N GLN A 166 -21.21 9.53 5.80
CA GLN A 166 -20.37 10.03 6.90
C GLN A 166 -18.87 9.78 6.70
N ALA A 167 -18.48 8.92 5.74
CA ALA A 167 -17.08 8.71 5.37
C ALA A 167 -16.58 9.72 4.32
N SER A 168 -17.47 10.56 3.77
CA SER A 168 -17.14 11.44 2.63
C SER A 168 -15.98 12.39 2.90
N THR A 169 -15.89 12.98 4.10
CA THR A 169 -14.77 13.87 4.43
C THR A 169 -13.43 13.13 4.41
N THR A 170 -13.37 11.92 5.00
CA THR A 170 -12.14 11.11 5.00
C THR A 170 -11.79 10.65 3.59
N ALA A 171 -12.78 10.25 2.79
CA ALA A 171 -12.59 9.74 1.44
C ALA A 171 -12.25 10.83 0.41
N ASN A 172 -12.81 12.04 0.54
CA ASN A 172 -12.45 13.20 -0.29
C ASN A 172 -11.06 13.73 0.02
N ASN A 173 -10.62 13.64 1.28
CA ASN A 173 -9.31 14.11 1.72
C ASN A 173 -8.23 13.01 1.69
N ALA A 174 -8.47 11.93 0.94
CA ALA A 174 -7.49 10.85 0.78
C ALA A 174 -6.59 11.14 -0.43
N ASP A 175 -5.29 10.85 -0.30
CA ASP A 175 -4.34 10.89 -1.41
C ASP A 175 -4.63 9.78 -2.43
N LEU A 176 -5.17 8.66 -1.96
CA LEU A 176 -5.50 7.49 -2.75
C LEU A 176 -6.77 6.80 -2.23
N VAL A 177 -7.75 6.61 -3.11
CA VAL A 177 -8.94 5.80 -2.87
C VAL A 177 -8.90 4.57 -3.78
N LEU A 178 -8.95 3.38 -3.20
CA LEU A 178 -9.07 2.11 -3.92
C LEU A 178 -10.50 1.62 -3.84
N LEU A 179 -11.16 1.53 -4.99
CA LEU A 179 -12.56 1.15 -5.12
C LEU A 179 -12.69 -0.20 -5.78
N GLN A 180 -13.19 -1.20 -5.06
CA GLN A 180 -13.74 -2.40 -5.67
C GLN A 180 -15.15 -2.11 -6.23
N ARG A 181 -15.71 -3.03 -7.04
CA ARG A 181 -17.12 -2.98 -7.53
C ARG A 181 -18.06 -2.48 -6.44
N LEU A 182 -18.79 -1.42 -6.74
CA LEU A 182 -19.77 -0.83 -5.86
C LEU A 182 -21.19 -1.21 -6.30
N PRO A 183 -22.10 -1.56 -5.37
CA PRO A 183 -23.53 -1.62 -5.66
C PRO A 183 -24.04 -0.27 -6.19
N MET A 184 -25.14 -0.29 -6.96
CA MET A 184 -25.67 0.90 -7.63
C MET A 184 -25.85 2.11 -6.70
N GLY A 185 -26.43 1.91 -5.51
CA GLY A 185 -26.60 3.00 -4.53
C GLY A 185 -25.29 3.59 -4.02
N GLN A 186 -24.26 2.76 -3.81
CA GLN A 186 -22.93 3.24 -3.40
C GLN A 186 -22.20 3.94 -4.56
N ALA A 187 -22.36 3.44 -5.79
CA ALA A 187 -21.83 4.11 -6.97
C ALA A 187 -22.49 5.47 -7.18
N GLN A 188 -23.78 5.64 -6.84
CA GLN A 188 -24.46 6.94 -6.93
C GLN A 188 -23.89 7.94 -5.92
N LEU A 189 -23.67 7.49 -4.68
CA LEU A 189 -22.99 8.28 -3.67
C LEU A 189 -21.57 8.68 -4.12
N ALA A 190 -20.80 7.73 -4.66
CA ALA A 190 -19.47 8.00 -5.25
C ALA A 190 -19.55 9.05 -6.36
N GLY A 191 -20.53 8.92 -7.26
CA GLY A 191 -20.76 9.85 -8.36
C GLY A 191 -21.04 11.28 -7.90
N GLN A 192 -21.86 11.45 -6.87
CA GLN A 192 -22.17 12.75 -6.29
C GLN A 192 -20.96 13.34 -5.54
N MET A 193 -20.31 12.52 -4.72
CA MET A 193 -19.19 12.92 -3.87
C MET A 193 -17.98 13.39 -4.66
N TRP A 194 -17.58 12.62 -5.69
CA TRP A 194 -16.39 12.90 -6.50
C TRP A 194 -16.72 13.50 -7.87
N ARG A 195 -17.99 13.89 -8.11
CA ARG A 195 -18.47 14.44 -9.38
C ARG A 195 -18.08 13.57 -10.59
N LEU A 196 -18.24 12.25 -10.46
CA LEU A 196 -17.80 11.30 -11.46
C LEU A 196 -18.59 11.45 -12.77
N ARG A 197 -17.91 11.27 -13.89
CA ARG A 197 -18.55 11.19 -15.21
C ARG A 197 -19.40 9.91 -15.31
N PRO A 198 -20.45 9.88 -16.16
CA PRO A 198 -21.30 8.69 -16.32
C PRO A 198 -20.54 7.40 -16.63
N GLN A 199 -19.48 7.49 -17.44
CA GLN A 199 -18.63 6.35 -17.78
C GLN A 199 -17.85 5.81 -16.55
N MET A 200 -17.32 6.69 -15.71
CA MET A 200 -16.61 6.33 -14.47
C MET A 200 -17.57 5.66 -13.47
N PHE A 201 -18.78 6.20 -13.34
CA PHE A 201 -19.85 5.60 -12.57
C PHE A 201 -20.20 4.18 -13.06
N GLN A 202 -20.39 3.99 -14.37
CA GLN A 202 -20.69 2.69 -14.96
C GLN A 202 -19.55 1.69 -14.76
N GLN A 203 -18.29 2.14 -14.85
CA GLN A 203 -17.14 1.28 -14.57
C GLN A 203 -17.21 0.72 -13.14
N LEU A 204 -17.49 1.55 -12.13
CA LEU A 204 -17.55 1.12 -10.74
C LEU A 204 -18.60 0.02 -10.48
N THR A 205 -19.71 0.01 -11.21
CA THR A 205 -20.75 -1.02 -11.04
C THR A 205 -20.43 -2.32 -11.78
N GLN A 206 -19.55 -2.27 -12.78
CA GLN A 206 -19.20 -3.39 -13.66
C GLN A 206 -17.87 -4.07 -13.32
N LEU A 207 -17.09 -3.55 -12.35
CA LEU A 207 -15.81 -4.16 -11.95
C LEU A 207 -15.98 -5.64 -11.58
N LYS A 208 -15.04 -6.47 -12.03
CA LYS A 208 -14.94 -7.87 -11.59
C LYS A 208 -14.41 -7.95 -10.15
N ASP A 209 -14.40 -9.15 -9.59
CA ASP A 209 -13.99 -9.36 -8.20
C ASP A 209 -12.50 -9.07 -7.97
N ASP A 210 -11.67 -9.29 -8.99
CA ASP A 210 -10.24 -8.98 -9.03
C ASP A 210 -9.93 -7.60 -9.60
N GLN A 211 -10.93 -6.74 -9.83
CA GLN A 211 -10.72 -5.40 -10.38
C GLN A 211 -10.95 -4.31 -9.34
N VAL A 212 -10.13 -3.28 -9.42
CA VAL A 212 -10.12 -2.11 -8.55
C VAL A 212 -9.93 -0.87 -9.42
N ILE A 213 -10.54 0.24 -9.02
CA ILE A 213 -10.18 1.57 -9.49
C ILE A 213 -9.29 2.22 -8.43
N ALA A 214 -8.11 2.69 -8.82
CA ALA A 214 -7.32 3.62 -8.02
C ALA A 214 -7.66 5.05 -8.43
N MET A 215 -8.15 5.83 -7.48
CA MET A 215 -8.48 7.24 -7.63
C MET A 215 -7.54 8.09 -6.78
N GLY A 216 -6.95 9.13 -7.37
CA GLY A 216 -6.18 10.17 -6.66
C GLY A 216 -6.56 11.54 -7.22
N GLN A 217 -5.83 12.59 -6.85
CA GLN A 217 -6.13 13.98 -7.23
C GLN A 217 -6.37 14.15 -8.74
N ASP A 218 -5.52 13.56 -9.58
CA ASP A 218 -5.63 13.61 -11.05
C ASP A 218 -5.50 12.21 -11.68
N MET A 219 -5.84 11.18 -10.91
CA MET A 219 -5.63 9.79 -11.30
C MET A 219 -6.95 9.03 -11.26
N TRP A 220 -7.25 8.32 -12.35
CA TRP A 220 -8.27 7.27 -12.41
C TRP A 220 -7.69 6.07 -13.16
N ALA A 221 -7.14 5.12 -12.42
CA ALA A 221 -6.48 3.95 -13.00
C ALA A 221 -7.30 2.69 -12.74
N HIS A 222 -7.57 1.94 -13.80
CA HIS A 222 -8.13 0.59 -13.69
C HIS A 222 -7.02 -0.40 -13.45
N LEU A 223 -7.16 -1.20 -12.39
CA LEU A 223 -6.17 -2.19 -12.02
C LEU A 223 -6.83 -3.54 -11.73
N ARG A 224 -6.10 -4.59 -12.07
CA ARG A 224 -6.39 -5.96 -11.72
C ARG A 224 -5.48 -6.38 -10.56
N LEU A 225 -6.08 -6.97 -9.53
CA LEU A 225 -5.35 -7.60 -8.45
C LEU A 225 -4.59 -8.79 -8.99
N TYR A 226 -3.27 -8.71 -8.89
CA TYR A 226 -2.37 -9.83 -9.11
C TYR A 226 -1.95 -10.34 -7.74
N THR A 227 -2.24 -11.60 -7.44
CA THR A 227 -1.84 -12.24 -6.17
C THR A 227 -0.75 -13.25 -6.47
N THR A 228 0.43 -13.06 -5.88
CA THR A 228 1.55 -13.99 -6.08
C THR A 228 1.24 -15.35 -5.42
N PRO A 229 1.90 -16.45 -5.81
CA PRO A 229 1.72 -17.73 -5.13
C PRO A 229 2.01 -17.67 -3.62
N ALA A 230 3.01 -16.90 -3.20
CA ALA A 230 3.33 -16.67 -1.79
C ALA A 230 2.22 -15.89 -1.06
N GLU A 231 1.68 -14.84 -1.70
CA GLU A 231 0.54 -14.10 -1.16
C GLU A 231 -0.70 -14.99 -1.08
N GLN A 232 -0.92 -15.88 -2.05
CA GLN A 232 -2.07 -16.80 -2.06
C GLN A 232 -1.99 -17.84 -0.94
N GLN A 233 -0.79 -18.30 -0.58
CA GLN A 233 -0.60 -19.19 0.58
C GLN A 233 -0.97 -18.48 1.90
N ILE A 234 -0.75 -17.18 1.99
CA ILE A 234 -1.08 -16.38 3.18
C ILE A 234 -2.55 -15.98 3.19
N LEU A 235 -3.07 -15.51 2.05
CA LEU A 235 -4.36 -14.81 1.96
C LEU A 235 -5.51 -15.69 1.47
N GLY A 236 -5.19 -16.83 0.86
CA GLY A 236 -6.15 -17.65 0.13
C GLY A 236 -6.57 -17.02 -1.20
N ALA A 237 -7.68 -17.53 -1.75
CA ALA A 237 -8.28 -16.99 -2.97
C ALA A 237 -8.79 -15.56 -2.78
N VAL A 238 -8.81 -14.78 -3.86
CA VAL A 238 -9.41 -13.44 -3.88
C VAL A 238 -10.88 -13.54 -3.49
N ARG A 239 -11.30 -12.78 -2.47
CA ARG A 239 -12.67 -12.76 -1.95
C ARG A 239 -13.15 -11.35 -1.67
N ARG A 240 -14.47 -11.19 -1.60
CA ARG A 240 -15.16 -9.96 -1.20
C ARG A 240 -16.00 -10.22 0.05
N GLY A 241 -16.19 -9.16 0.83
CA GLY A 241 -17.23 -9.14 1.87
C GLY A 241 -16.85 -9.78 3.21
N ASP A 242 -15.60 -10.19 3.41
CA ASP A 242 -15.07 -10.55 4.73
C ASP A 242 -15.21 -9.42 5.75
#